data_AF-A0A0V0HUY7-F1
#
_entry.id   AF-A0A0V0HUY7-F1
#
_cell.length_a   1.000
_cell.length_b   1.000
_cell.length_c   1.000
_cell.angle_alpha   90.00
_cell.angle_beta   90.00
_cell.angle_gamma   90.00
#
_symmetry.space_group_name_H-M   'P 1'
#
loop_
_entity.id
_entity.type
_entity.pdbx_description
1 polymer ?
#
loop_
_entity_poly.entity_id
_entity_poly.type
_entity_poly.pdbx_seq_one_letter_code
_entity_poly.pdbx_strand_id
1 'polypeptide(L)'
;MVAAERRSVDERVQKIIDLKNQVCTGNDKNFVVINQKGIDPPSLDQLAREGIVALRRAKRRNMERLVLACGGEAVNSVDDLTP
;
A
#
# COMPACT_ATOMS: atom_id res chain seq x y z
N MET A 1 2.21 -22.59 11.48
CA MET A 1 2.17 -22.20 10.06
C MET A 1 1.41 -20.87 9.88
N VAL A 2 0.12 -20.81 10.24
CA VAL A 2 -0.73 -19.61 10.10
C VAL A 2 -0.18 -18.34 10.77
N ALA A 3 0.39 -18.46 11.98
CA ALA A 3 0.94 -17.30 12.69
C ALA A 3 2.16 -16.67 12.01
N ALA A 4 2.97 -17.46 11.29
CA ALA A 4 4.14 -16.95 10.58
C ALA A 4 3.72 -16.20 9.29
N GLU A 5 2.73 -16.72 8.58
CA GLU A 5 2.15 -16.05 7.40
C GLU A 5 1.51 -14.72 7.77
N ARG A 6 0.77 -14.69 8.89
CA ARG A 6 0.17 -13.47 9.42
C ARG A 6 1.21 -12.40 9.73
N ARG A 7 2.29 -12.76 10.45
CA ARG A 7 3.41 -11.84 10.74
C ARG A 7 4.02 -11.26 9.47
N SER A 8 4.22 -12.09 8.45
CA SER A 8 4.78 -11.60 7.17
C SER A 8 3.86 -10.59 6.48
N VAL A 9 2.53 -10.74 6.59
CA VAL A 9 1.58 -9.75 6.07
C VAL A 9 1.62 -8.47 6.89
N ASP A 10 1.59 -8.58 8.22
CA ASP A 10 1.62 -7.44 9.14
C ASP A 10 2.92 -6.62 8.96
N GLU A 11 4.08 -7.27 8.78
CA GLU A 11 5.35 -6.60 8.48
C GLU A 11 5.31 -5.80 7.17
N ARG A 12 4.64 -6.32 6.13
CA ARG A 12 4.48 -5.60 4.85
C ARG A 12 3.58 -4.38 5.00
N VAL A 13 2.50 -4.50 5.78
CA VAL A 13 1.59 -3.38 6.05
C VAL A 13 2.30 -2.30 6.85
N GLN A 14 3.09 -2.70 7.86
CA GLN A 14 3.87 -1.76 8.66
C GLN A 14 4.84 -0.93 7.80
N LYS A 15 5.56 -1.55 6.88
CA LYS A 15 6.45 -0.84 5.94
C LYS A 15 5.71 0.22 5.11
N ILE A 16 4.48 -0.06 4.68
CA ILE A 16 3.65 0.89 3.93
C ILE A 16 3.23 2.08 4.81
N ILE A 17 2.88 1.81 6.08
CA ILE A 17 2.54 2.85 7.05
C ILE A 17 3.76 3.72 7.35
N ASP A 18 4.93 3.10 7.51
CA ASP A 18 6.19 3.82 7.76
C ASP A 18 6.54 4.75 6.60
N LEU A 19 6.39 4.29 5.35
CA LEU A 19 6.58 5.12 4.15
C LEU A 19 5.60 6.30 4.13
N LYS A 20 4.31 6.06 4.40
CA LYS A 20 3.32 7.14 4.47
C LYS A 20 3.72 8.17 5.52
N ASN A 21 4.19 7.74 6.69
CA ASN A 21 4.62 8.67 7.73
C ASN A 21 5.85 9.46 7.28
N GLN A 22 6.82 8.85 6.61
CA GLN A 22 7.98 9.57 6.07
C GLN A 22 7.60 10.63 5.03
N VAL A 23 6.67 10.31 4.11
CA VAL A 23 6.32 11.21 2.99
C VAL A 23 5.27 12.26 3.36
N CYS A 24 4.34 11.92 4.27
CA CYS A 24 3.20 12.77 4.61
C CYS A 24 3.36 13.55 5.93
N THR A 25 4.47 13.44 6.66
CA THR A 25 4.67 14.24 7.89
C THR A 25 4.72 15.73 7.56
N GLY A 26 3.78 16.50 8.11
CA GLY A 26 3.69 17.96 7.94
C GLY A 26 2.95 18.43 6.69
N ASN A 27 2.33 17.51 5.94
CA ASN A 27 1.75 17.78 4.64
C ASN A 27 0.25 17.40 4.65
N ASP A 28 -0.63 18.23 4.08
CA ASP A 28 -2.05 17.89 3.83
C ASP A 28 -2.23 16.89 2.65
N LYS A 29 -1.22 16.06 2.39
CA LYS A 29 -1.19 15.14 1.25
C LYS A 29 -1.81 13.80 1.64
N ASN A 30 -2.77 13.36 0.83
CA ASN A 30 -3.40 12.05 0.98
C ASN A 30 -2.51 10.94 0.43
N PHE A 31 -2.49 9.80 1.12
CA PHE A 31 -1.77 8.59 0.71
C PHE A 31 -2.75 7.49 0.31
N VAL A 32 -2.57 6.91 -0.87
CA VAL A 32 -3.47 5.91 -1.47
C VAL A 32 -2.67 4.68 -1.89
N VAL A 33 -3.13 3.50 -1.48
CA VAL A 33 -2.53 2.21 -1.86
C VAL A 33 -3.45 1.50 -2.84
N ILE A 34 -2.92 1.10 -4.00
CA ILE A 34 -3.68 0.39 -5.02
C ILE A 34 -3.00 -0.94 -5.32
N ASN A 35 -3.61 -2.04 -4.89
CA ASN A 35 -3.08 -3.38 -5.11
C ASN A 35 -3.89 -4.14 -6.17
N GLN A 36 -3.19 -4.80 -7.09
CA GLN A 36 -3.81 -5.71 -8.07
C GLN A 36 -4.38 -6.97 -7.42
N LYS A 37 -3.80 -7.39 -6.29
CA LYS A 37 -4.25 -8.56 -5.53
C LYS A 37 -5.19 -8.14 -4.39
N GLY A 38 -5.64 -9.13 -3.63
CA GLY A 38 -6.44 -8.89 -2.44
C GLY A 38 -5.64 -8.21 -1.33
N ILE A 39 -6.35 -7.55 -0.44
CA ILE A 39 -5.87 -7.11 0.88
C ILE A 39 -6.83 -7.77 1.87
N ASP A 40 -6.30 -8.40 2.91
CA ASP A 40 -7.09 -9.03 3.96
C ASP A 40 -7.80 -7.98 4.82
N PRO A 41 -8.98 -8.30 5.39
CA PRO A 41 -9.75 -7.32 6.16
C PRO A 41 -9.00 -6.68 7.34
N PRO A 42 -8.25 -7.44 8.17
CA PRO A 42 -7.45 -6.85 9.26
C PRO A 42 -6.43 -5.81 8.78
N SER A 43 -5.73 -6.06 7.68
CA SER A 43 -4.81 -5.08 7.08
C SER A 43 -5.53 -3.84 6.56
N LEU A 44 -6.75 -3.97 6.02
CA LEU A 44 -7.55 -2.81 5.62
C LEU A 44 -7.89 -1.92 6.83
N ASP A 45 -8.23 -2.52 7.97
CA ASP A 45 -8.52 -1.77 9.20
C ASP A 45 -7.28 -1.07 9.75
N GLN A 46 -6.09 -1.66 9.62
CA GLN A 46 -4.82 -1.03 9.99
C GLN A 46 -4.52 0.17 9.08
N LEU A 47 -4.64 0.01 7.76
CA LEU A 47 -4.41 1.09 6.79
C LEU A 47 -5.43 2.23 6.96
N ALA A 48 -6.70 1.91 7.21
CA ALA A 48 -7.75 2.91 7.41
C ALA A 48 -7.53 3.74 8.68
N ARG A 49 -7.04 3.13 9.78
CA ARG A 49 -6.68 3.86 11.00
C ARG A 49 -5.59 4.91 10.77
N GLU A 50 -4.67 4.64 9.85
CA GLU A 50 -3.60 5.55 9.46
C GLU A 50 -4.02 6.59 8.40
N GLY A 51 -5.29 6.58 8.00
CA GLY A 51 -5.85 7.49 6.99
C GLY A 51 -5.49 7.10 5.55
N ILE A 52 -5.04 5.86 5.32
CA ILE A 52 -4.62 5.38 3.99
C ILE A 52 -5.83 4.78 3.26
N VAL A 53 -6.12 5.30 2.07
CA VAL A 53 -7.17 4.71 1.21
C VAL A 53 -6.58 3.51 0.47
N ALA A 54 -7.00 2.31 0.86
CA ALA A 54 -6.50 1.06 0.28
C ALA A 54 -7.51 0.41 -0.67
N LEU A 55 -7.15 0.34 -1.95
CA LEU A 55 -7.90 -0.36 -3.00
C LEU A 55 -7.31 -1.75 -3.23
N ARG A 56 -8.17 -2.76 -3.19
CA ARG A 56 -7.82 -4.16 -3.46
C ARG A 56 -8.39 -4.63 -4.80
N ARG A 57 -7.74 -5.61 -5.42
CA ARG A 57 -8.17 -6.27 -6.68
C ARG A 57 -8.29 -5.30 -7.85
N ALA A 58 -7.36 -4.36 -7.98
CA ALA A 58 -7.27 -3.49 -9.15
C ALA A 58 -6.95 -4.28 -10.42
N LYS A 59 -7.50 -3.84 -11.56
CA LYS A 59 -7.21 -4.48 -12.86
C LYS A 59 -5.88 -3.99 -13.40
N ARG A 60 -5.09 -4.89 -14.00
CA ARG A 60 -3.79 -4.56 -14.62
C ARG A 60 -3.86 -3.36 -15.58
N ARG A 61 -4.86 -3.32 -16.45
CA ARG A 61 -5.11 -2.19 -17.37
C ARG A 61 -5.30 -0.83 -16.67
N ASN A 62 -5.80 -0.82 -15.43
CA ASN A 62 -5.97 0.42 -14.68
C ASN A 62 -4.63 0.86 -14.09
N MET A 63 -3.81 -0.10 -13.61
CA MET A 63 -2.47 0.19 -13.12
C MET A 63 -1.57 0.76 -14.21
N GLU A 64 -1.60 0.18 -15.42
CA GLU A 64 -0.84 0.68 -16.58
C GLU A 64 -1.23 2.13 -16.92
N ARG A 65 -2.53 2.48 -16.82
CA ARG A 65 -3.01 3.85 -17.01
C ARG A 65 -2.61 4.79 -15.88
N LEU A 66 -2.67 4.33 -14.64
CA LEU A 66 -2.31 5.14 -13.47
C LEU A 66 -0.82 5.46 -13.46
N VAL A 67 0.04 4.50 -13.79
CA VAL A 67 1.49 4.71 -13.95
C VAL A 67 1.77 5.81 -14.98
N LEU A 68 1.12 5.74 -16.15
CA LEU A 68 1.29 6.74 -17.20
C LEU A 68 0.73 8.12 -16.83
N ALA A 69 -0.40 8.18 -16.12
CA ALA A 69 -1.05 9.43 -15.76
C ALA A 69 -0.41 10.13 -14.54
N CYS A 70 0.03 9.37 -13.55
CA CYS A 70 0.59 9.89 -12.30
C CYS A 70 2.12 9.94 -12.31
N GLY A 71 2.79 9.28 -13.26
CA GLY A 71 4.25 9.26 -13.39
C GLY A 71 5.00 8.41 -12.37
N GLY A 72 4.29 7.52 -11.66
CA GLY A 72 4.89 6.61 -10.68
C GLY A 72 5.24 5.24 -11.27
N GLU A 73 6.04 4.44 -10.56
CA GLU A 73 6.39 3.08 -10.97
C GLU A 73 5.53 2.03 -10.26
N ALA A 74 5.19 0.94 -10.96
CA ALA A 74 4.49 -0.18 -10.36
C ALA A 74 5.49 -1.11 -9.66
N VAL A 75 5.51 -1.07 -8.33
CA VAL A 75 6.37 -1.93 -7.50
C VAL A 75 5.75 -3.31 -7.27
N ASN A 76 6.60 -4.34 -7.25
CA ASN A 76 6.17 -5.73 -6.98
C ASN A 76 6.48 -6.18 -5.54
N SER A 77 7.54 -5.65 -4.94
CA SER A 77 7.87 -5.85 -3.53
C SER A 77 7.64 -4.57 -2.73
N VAL A 78 7.30 -4.73 -1.45
CA VAL A 78 7.25 -3.60 -0.51
C VAL A 78 8.65 -3.17 -0.06
N ASP A 79 9.66 -4.01 -0.31
CA ASP A 79 11.05 -3.70 0.05
C ASP A 79 11.68 -2.69 -0.92
N ASP A 80 11.14 -2.60 -2.14
CA ASP A 80 11.61 -1.69 -3.18
C ASP A 80 10.93 -0.31 -3.10
N LEU A 81 10.21 -0.03 -2.01
CA LEU A 81 9.52 1.24 -1.81
C LEU A 81 10.52 2.34 -1.44
N THR A 82 10.63 3.35 -2.29
CA THR A 82 11.35 4.59 -2.01
C THR A 82 10.37 5.77 -1.89
N PRO A 83 10.71 6.81 -1.11
CA PRO A 83 9.95 8.07 -1.06
C PRO A 83 9.79 8.76 -2.41
#